data_AF-A0A7S3U1L6-F1
#
_entry.id   AF-A0A7S3U1L6-F1
#
_cell.length_a   1.000
_cell.length_b   1.000
_cell.length_c   1.000
_cell.angle_alpha   90.00
_cell.angle_beta   90.00
_cell.angle_gamma   90.00
#
_symmetry.space_group_name_H-M   'P 1'
#
loop_
_entity.id
_entity.type
_entity.pdbx_description
1 polymer ?
#
loop_
_entity_poly.entity_id
_entity_poly.type
_entity_poly.pdbx_seq_one_letter_code
_entity_poly.pdbx_strand_id
1 'polypeptide(L)'
;QALPAGSGPFVAVVERGECFFSLKAELAQQAGAKGILIVNNESEEIPLIGGNETPTAGIFVIGVAKSMGDAIRNLTLGLDGEQAPVIMSFSVYGHSLLDVSEAALVLLATFLVAAGAF
;
A
#
# COMPACT_ATOMS: atom_id res chain seq x y z
N GLN A 1 -14.54 -0.09 -19.24
CA GLN A 1 -13.78 -0.91 -20.21
C GLN A 1 -13.42 -2.20 -19.50
N ALA A 2 -13.96 -3.35 -19.95
CA ALA A 2 -13.66 -4.63 -19.33
C ALA A 2 -12.22 -5.03 -19.67
N LEU A 3 -11.48 -5.54 -18.67
CA LEU A 3 -10.13 -6.07 -18.87
C LEU A 3 -10.21 -7.29 -19.81
N PRO A 4 -9.28 -7.43 -20.77
CA PRO A 4 -9.26 -8.58 -21.67
C PRO A 4 -9.14 -9.87 -20.85
N ALA A 5 -10.16 -10.72 -21.00
CA ALA A 5 -10.22 -12.04 -20.40
C ALA A 5 -9.04 -12.88 -20.93
N GLY A 6 -8.01 -13.09 -20.08
CA GLY A 6 -6.79 -13.81 -20.43
C GLY A 6 -5.49 -13.19 -19.93
N SER A 7 -5.51 -11.98 -19.34
CA SER A 7 -4.34 -11.42 -18.65
C SER A 7 -4.10 -12.15 -17.32
N GLY A 8 -2.84 -12.43 -16.98
CA GLY A 8 -2.46 -13.10 -15.73
C GLY A 8 -2.84 -12.31 -14.47
N PRO A 9 -2.29 -12.66 -13.29
CA PRO A 9 -2.59 -11.91 -12.07
C PRO A 9 -2.26 -10.42 -12.25
N PHE A 10 -3.23 -9.55 -12.00
CA PHE A 10 -3.09 -8.10 -12.18
C PHE A 10 -3.41 -7.35 -10.88
N VAL A 11 -2.93 -6.12 -10.78
CA VAL A 11 -3.20 -5.19 -9.67
C VAL A 11 -3.97 -4.01 -10.23
N ALA A 12 -5.08 -3.65 -9.59
CA ALA A 12 -5.90 -2.52 -10.02
C ALA A 12 -5.31 -1.20 -9.48
N VAL A 13 -5.14 -0.19 -10.35
CA VAL A 13 -4.74 1.16 -9.92
C VAL A 13 -5.97 2.06 -9.95
N VAL A 14 -6.34 2.61 -8.79
CA VAL A 14 -7.58 3.37 -8.59
C VAL A 14 -7.27 4.69 -7.90
N GLU A 15 -7.98 5.77 -8.26
CA GLU A 15 -7.83 7.04 -7.57
C GLU A 15 -8.62 7.08 -6.27
N ARG A 16 -8.09 7.83 -5.31
CA ARG A 16 -8.85 8.31 -4.17
C ARG A 16 -10.02 9.15 -4.65
N GLY A 17 -11.16 8.98 -4.00
CA GLY A 17 -12.38 9.74 -4.23
C GLY A 17 -13.34 9.53 -3.07
N GLU A 18 -14.60 9.88 -3.28
CA GLU A 18 -15.63 9.93 -2.23
C GLU A 18 -16.04 8.58 -1.63
N CYS A 19 -15.78 7.47 -2.32
CA CYS A 19 -16.17 6.15 -1.84
C CYS A 19 -15.12 5.50 -0.94
N PHE A 20 -15.59 4.68 0.02
CA PHE A 20 -14.74 3.96 0.97
C PHE A 20 -13.72 3.04 0.29
N PHE A 21 -12.54 2.93 0.88
CA PHE A 21 -11.46 2.06 0.40
C PHE A 21 -11.86 0.58 0.40
N SER A 22 -12.67 0.13 1.37
CA SER A 22 -13.22 -1.23 1.45
C SER A 22 -14.04 -1.58 0.21
N LEU A 23 -14.97 -0.70 -0.19
CA LEU A 23 -15.79 -0.89 -1.39
C LEU A 23 -14.93 -0.96 -2.66
N LYS A 24 -13.92 -0.10 -2.79
CA LYS A 24 -12.99 -0.15 -3.93
C LYS A 24 -12.23 -1.48 -3.98
N ALA A 25 -11.78 -1.99 -2.83
CA ALA A 25 -11.08 -3.26 -2.73
C ALA A 25 -12.00 -4.45 -3.08
N GLU A 26 -13.26 -4.45 -2.62
CA GLU A 26 -14.25 -5.47 -2.97
C GLU A 26 -14.53 -5.48 -4.48
N LEU A 27 -14.74 -4.31 -5.09
CA LEU A 27 -14.98 -4.21 -6.53
C LEU A 27 -13.76 -4.65 -7.35
N ALA A 28 -12.55 -4.31 -6.91
CA ALA A 28 -11.31 -4.77 -7.55
C ALA A 28 -11.14 -6.29 -7.44
N GLN A 29 -11.46 -6.87 -6.27
CA GLN A 29 -11.45 -8.32 -6.07
C GLN A 29 -12.48 -9.02 -6.98
N GLN A 30 -13.70 -8.48 -7.09
CA GLN A 30 -14.74 -9.01 -7.99
C GLN A 30 -14.32 -8.96 -9.46
N ALA A 31 -13.53 -7.96 -9.85
CA ALA A 31 -12.94 -7.87 -11.18
C ALA A 31 -11.79 -8.87 -11.42
N GLY A 32 -11.35 -9.60 -10.39
CA GLY A 32 -10.27 -10.61 -10.48
C GLY A 32 -8.89 -10.09 -10.13
N ALA A 33 -8.76 -8.85 -9.63
CA ALA A 33 -7.47 -8.30 -9.22
C ALA A 33 -6.89 -9.08 -8.03
N LYS A 34 -5.57 -9.15 -7.94
CA LYS A 34 -4.85 -9.75 -6.79
C LYS A 34 -4.43 -8.71 -5.75
N GLY A 35 -4.63 -7.44 -6.05
CA GLY A 35 -4.36 -6.31 -5.18
C GLY A 35 -4.94 -5.03 -5.77
N ILE A 36 -5.01 -3.99 -4.95
CA ILE A 36 -5.42 -2.66 -5.35
C ILE A 36 -4.42 -1.62 -4.84
N LEU A 37 -4.07 -0.69 -5.74
CA LEU A 37 -3.27 0.48 -5.46
C LEU A 37 -4.16 1.71 -5.49
N ILE A 38 -4.25 2.42 -4.37
CA ILE A 38 -5.05 3.63 -4.24
C ILE A 38 -4.11 4.84 -4.34
N VAL A 39 -4.22 5.54 -5.46
CA VAL A 39 -3.43 6.74 -5.76
C VAL A 39 -4.14 7.94 -5.16
N ASN A 40 -3.42 8.71 -4.35
CA ASN A 40 -3.94 9.97 -3.85
C ASN A 40 -4.12 10.97 -5.01
N ASN A 41 -5.18 11.76 -4.96
CA ASN A 41 -5.56 12.69 -6.03
C ASN A 41 -5.09 14.14 -5.76
N GLU A 42 -4.82 14.51 -4.50
CA GLU A 42 -4.59 15.90 -4.10
C GLU A 42 -3.29 16.15 -3.34
N SER A 43 -2.75 15.16 -2.63
CA SER A 43 -1.55 15.34 -1.80
C SER A 43 -0.47 14.29 -2.08
N GLU A 44 0.76 14.66 -1.73
CA GLU A 44 1.91 13.74 -1.67
C GLU A 44 1.88 12.85 -0.42
N GLU A 45 0.84 12.98 0.41
CA GLU A 45 0.64 12.10 1.55
C GLU A 45 0.16 10.74 1.06
N ILE A 46 0.66 9.70 1.72
CA ILE A 46 0.17 8.35 1.51
C ILE A 46 -1.24 8.27 2.12
N PRO A 47 -2.27 7.86 1.35
CA PRO A 47 -3.60 7.68 1.89
C PRO A 47 -3.55 6.71 3.08
N LEU A 48 -4.10 7.14 4.21
CA LEU A 48 -4.33 6.26 5.36
C LEU A 48 -5.34 5.17 4.95
N ILE A 49 -4.81 4.00 4.59
CA ILE A 49 -5.60 2.82 4.27
C ILE A 49 -5.90 2.10 5.57
N GLY A 50 -6.89 2.63 6.27
CA GLY A 50 -7.30 2.13 7.58
C GLY A 50 -8.52 2.88 8.05
N GLY A 51 -9.67 2.24 7.90
CA GLY A 51 -10.89 2.61 8.60
C GLY A 51 -11.12 1.66 9.76
N ASN A 52 -12.06 2.02 10.62
CA ASN A 52 -12.67 1.19 11.67
C ASN A 52 -13.55 0.05 11.11
N GLU A 53 -13.40 -0.26 9.83
CA GLU A 53 -14.13 -1.26 9.08
C GLU A 53 -13.24 -2.51 8.92
N THR A 54 -13.76 -3.68 9.27
CA THR A 54 -13.03 -4.94 9.05
C THR A 54 -12.76 -5.12 7.55
N PRO A 55 -11.52 -5.38 7.12
CA PRO A 55 -11.24 -5.63 5.70
C PRO A 55 -11.94 -6.92 5.25
N THR A 56 -13.03 -6.79 4.48
CA THR A 56 -13.72 -7.95 3.88
C THR A 56 -12.97 -8.50 2.67
N ALA A 57 -12.14 -7.67 2.03
CA ALA A 57 -11.39 -8.03 0.84
C ALA A 57 -10.17 -8.89 1.19
N GLY A 58 -10.03 -10.04 0.53
CA GLY A 58 -8.89 -10.96 0.67
C GLY A 58 -7.68 -10.60 -0.18
N ILE A 59 -7.66 -9.38 -0.73
CA ILE A 59 -6.58 -8.82 -1.53
C ILE A 59 -5.86 -7.73 -0.74
N PHE A 60 -4.57 -7.52 -1.02
CA PHE A 60 -3.85 -6.42 -0.37
C PHE A 60 -4.30 -5.07 -0.94
N VAL A 61 -4.28 -4.05 -0.08
CA VAL A 61 -4.65 -2.66 -0.41
C VAL A 61 -3.48 -1.76 -0.01
N ILE A 62 -2.91 -1.02 -0.97
CA ILE A 62 -1.76 -0.13 -0.73
C ILE A 62 -2.11 1.29 -1.18
N GLY A 63 -1.79 2.26 -0.33
CA GLY A 63 -1.95 3.68 -0.64
C GLY A 63 -0.63 4.22 -1.17
N VAL A 64 -0.70 5.08 -2.18
CA VAL A 64 0.47 5.79 -2.68
C VAL A 64 0.17 7.27 -2.87
N ALA A 65 1.23 8.06 -2.73
CA ALA A 65 1.24 9.47 -3.07
C ALA A 65 0.91 9.70 -4.55
N LYS A 66 0.43 10.91 -4.87
CA LYS A 66 0.08 11.30 -6.23
C LYS A 66 1.25 11.12 -7.22
N SER A 67 2.44 11.63 -6.88
CA SER A 67 3.64 11.53 -7.73
C SER A 67 3.98 10.09 -8.14
N MET A 68 3.90 9.15 -7.20
CA MET A 68 4.14 7.73 -7.44
C MET A 68 3.07 7.12 -8.35
N GLY A 69 1.79 7.46 -8.12
CA GLY A 69 0.70 7.00 -8.98
C GLY A 69 0.81 7.53 -10.41
N ASP A 70 1.19 8.80 -10.57
CA ASP A 70 1.43 9.42 -11.87
C ASP A 70 2.63 8.76 -12.59
N ALA A 71 3.69 8.39 -11.86
CA ALA A 71 4.81 7.64 -12.41
C ALA A 71 4.38 6.25 -12.91
N ILE A 72 3.62 5.50 -12.12
CA ILE A 72 3.09 4.17 -12.51
C ILE A 72 2.21 4.28 -13.74
N ARG A 73 1.38 5.32 -13.83
CA ARG A 73 0.52 5.56 -15.00
C ARG A 73 1.32 5.88 -16.24
N ASN A 74 2.30 6.77 -16.14
CA ASN A 74 3.15 7.11 -17.28
C ASN A 74 3.94 5.89 -17.77
N LEU A 75 4.43 5.05 -16.85
CA LEU A 75 5.06 3.78 -17.21
C LEU A 75 4.07 2.85 -17.91
N THR A 76 2.83 2.77 -17.44
CA THR A 76 1.80 1.90 -18.03
C THR A 76 1.36 2.40 -19.42
N LEU A 77 1.31 3.71 -19.61
CA LEU A 77 0.93 4.36 -20.88
C LEU A 77 2.07 4.35 -21.91
N GLY A 78 3.33 4.25 -21.49
CA GLY A 78 4.49 4.15 -22.38
C GLY A 78 4.76 2.74 -22.91
N LEU A 79 3.99 1.74 -22.49
CA LEU A 79 4.10 0.35 -22.96
C LEU A 79 3.28 0.13 -24.24
N ASP A 80 3.67 0.80 -25.33
CA ASP A 80 2.98 0.75 -26.64
C ASP A 80 3.31 -0.49 -27.50
N GLY A 81 3.76 -1.61 -26.92
CA GLY A 81 3.97 -2.80 -27.77
C GLY A 81 4.56 -4.04 -27.14
N GLU A 82 5.22 -3.94 -25.99
CA GLU A 82 5.74 -5.10 -25.28
C GLU A 82 5.26 -4.98 -23.83
N GLN A 83 4.36 -5.87 -23.42
CA GLN A 83 3.70 -5.86 -22.09
C GLN A 83 4.68 -6.29 -20.99
N ALA A 84 5.82 -5.60 -20.87
CA ALA A 84 6.78 -5.85 -19.81
C ALA A 84 6.09 -5.55 -18.47
N PRO A 85 5.95 -6.55 -17.57
CA PRO A 85 5.27 -6.34 -16.31
C PRO A 85 6.05 -5.34 -15.46
N VAL A 86 5.34 -4.38 -14.86
CA VAL A 86 5.92 -3.50 -13.84
C VAL A 86 6.17 -4.34 -12.59
N ILE A 87 7.44 -4.63 -12.30
CA ILE A 87 7.83 -5.36 -11.09
C ILE A 87 7.80 -4.39 -9.92
N MET A 88 6.95 -4.71 -8.93
CA MET A 88 6.83 -3.95 -7.69
C MET A 88 7.39 -4.80 -6.53
N SER A 89 8.26 -4.20 -5.71
CA SER A 89 8.72 -4.79 -4.45
C SER A 89 8.10 -4.00 -3.30
N PHE A 90 7.45 -4.70 -2.38
CA PHE A 90 6.96 -4.13 -1.14
C PHE A 90 7.78 -4.70 0.01
N SER A 91 8.30 -3.82 0.86
CA SER A 91 8.91 -4.23 2.13
C SER A 91 7.90 -3.96 3.22
N VAL A 92 7.22 -5.01 3.70
CA VAL A 92 6.38 -4.89 4.90
C VAL A 92 7.31 -4.72 6.08
N TYR A 93 7.20 -3.60 6.79
CA TYR A 93 7.92 -3.41 8.04
C TYR A 93 7.33 -4.37 9.09
N GLY A 94 7.98 -5.53 9.26
CA GLY A 94 7.63 -6.46 10.31
C GLY A 94 8.16 -5.91 11.63
N HIS A 95 7.30 -5.37 12.47
CA HIS A 95 7.67 -5.08 13.85
C HIS A 95 7.90 -6.41 14.58
N SER A 96 9.15 -6.77 14.82
CA SER A 96 9.50 -7.81 15.78
C SER A 96 9.68 -7.14 17.13
N LEU A 97 8.78 -7.38 18.08
CA LEU A 97 8.82 -6.85 19.46
C LEU A 97 10.06 -7.34 20.27
N LEU A 98 10.98 -8.05 19.62
CA LEU A 98 12.22 -8.61 20.16
C LEU A 98 13.42 -8.21 19.30
N ASP A 99 13.34 -7.09 18.58
CA ASP A 99 14.54 -6.53 17.99
C ASP A 99 15.49 -6.12 19.12
N VAL A 100 16.74 -6.59 19.06
CA VAL A 100 17.73 -6.37 20.13
C VAL A 100 17.96 -4.88 20.37
N SER A 101 17.77 -4.07 19.33
CA SER A 101 17.77 -2.61 19.37
C SER A 101 16.63 -2.03 20.22
N GLU A 102 15.43 -2.59 20.14
CA GLU A 102 14.28 -2.14 20.95
C GLU A 102 14.48 -2.50 22.42
N ALA A 103 14.94 -3.71 22.71
CA ALA A 103 15.29 -4.13 24.07
C ALA A 103 16.39 -3.24 24.67
N ALA A 104 17.42 -2.90 23.88
CA ALA A 104 18.48 -1.98 24.29
C ALA A 104 17.95 -0.57 24.55
N LEU A 105 17.04 -0.05 23.72
CA LEU A 105 16.40 1.25 23.92
C LEU A 105 15.54 1.28 25.19
N VAL A 106 14.78 0.22 25.47
CA VAL A 106 13.96 0.10 26.69
C VAL A 106 14.84 0.03 27.95
N LEU A 107 15.93 -0.74 27.91
CA LEU A 107 16.90 -0.81 29.01
C LEU A 107 17.62 0.52 29.25
N LEU A 108 18.07 1.17 28.18
CA LEU A 108 18.74 2.47 28.26
C LEU A 108 17.81 3.54 28.86
N ALA A 109 16.56 3.58 28.40
CA ALA A 109 15.56 4.52 28.90
C ALA A 109 15.27 4.30 30.40
N THR A 110 15.03 3.05 30.81
CA THR A 110 14.80 2.73 32.24
C THR A 110 16.01 3.04 33.10
N PHE A 111 17.22 2.79 32.61
CA PHE A 111 18.45 3.12 33.31
C PHE A 111 18.66 4.63 33.47
N LEU A 112 18.46 5.43 32.40
CA LEU A 112 18.60 6.89 32.45
C LEU A 112 17.62 7.52 33.45
N VAL A 113 16.38 7.04 33.47
CA VAL A 113 15.37 7.48 34.44
C VAL A 113 15.81 7.14 35.88
N ALA A 114 16.30 5.92 36.11
CA ALA A 114 16.80 5.50 37.42
C ALA A 114 18.07 6.27 37.85
N ALA A 115 18.92 6.65 36.90
CA ALA A 115 20.14 7.42 37.12
C ALA A 115 19.87 8.93 37.32
N GLY A 116 18.61 9.37 37.21
CA GLY A 116 18.23 10.77 37.42
C GLY A 116 18.59 11.70 36.26
N ALA A 117 18.77 11.15 35.06
CA ALA A 117 18.86 11.94 33.84
C ALA A 117 17.45 12.38 33.42
N PHE A 118 17.00 13.48 34.01
CA PHE A 118 15.82 14.25 33.59
C PHE A 118 16.24 15.64 33.16
#